data_AF-I4F3D0-F1
#
_entry.id   AF-I4F3D0-F1
#
_cell.length_a   1.000
_cell.length_b   1.000
_cell.length_c   1.000
_cell.angle_alpha   90.00
_cell.angle_beta   90.00
_cell.angle_gamma   90.00
#
_symmetry.space_group_name_H-M   'P 1'
#
loop_
_entity.id
_entity.type
_entity.pdbx_description
1 polymer ?
#
loop_
_entity_poly.entity_id
_entity_poly.type
_entity_poly.pdbx_seq_one_letter_code
_entity_poly.pdbx_strand_id
1 'polypeptide(L)'
;MCDGAVVSAPVQQLPARSRPGRLWPTVGACTLLTVGAVLAGTAVSAGRRPAPEDSLVPGPLPAEVLWLLLAVTVVGVVVAVLATGWSVPLAWRSRAGVAWLVVLVLGAVAGVIDAAGVAINAPLASGPPIPVFHWLFTFLPAVFGAVVSRAPSGRGRCAAALGTGVVTLPLLAMTWALSGVGPAPDRLADVVWLTVPLGVVPLAIAALMAGGMGPGKSPEAEPPKA
;
A
#
# COMPACT_ATOMS: atom_id res chain seq x y z
N MET A 1 -24.20 -59.62 28.91
CA MET A 1 -24.11 -58.77 27.71
C MET A 1 -23.76 -57.39 28.19
N CYS A 2 -22.55 -56.92 27.89
CA CYS A 2 -21.99 -55.69 28.42
C CYS A 2 -22.18 -54.56 27.40
N ASP A 3 -23.00 -53.57 27.73
CA ASP A 3 -23.13 -52.35 26.93
C ASP A 3 -22.00 -51.38 27.30
N GLY A 4 -21.09 -51.19 26.35
CA GLY A 4 -19.98 -50.24 26.45
C GLY A 4 -20.45 -48.82 26.14
N ALA A 5 -20.58 -48.00 27.17
CA ALA A 5 -20.75 -46.56 27.03
C ALA A 5 -19.46 -45.92 26.52
N VAL A 6 -19.41 -45.59 25.23
CA VAL A 6 -18.33 -44.77 24.64
C VAL A 6 -18.53 -43.33 25.09
N VAL A 7 -17.79 -42.92 26.12
CA VAL A 7 -17.69 -41.52 26.56
C VAL A 7 -16.88 -40.76 25.52
N SER A 8 -17.57 -40.11 24.58
CA SER A 8 -16.97 -39.16 23.64
C SER A 8 -16.55 -37.90 24.41
N ALA A 9 -15.29 -37.84 24.82
CA ALA A 9 -14.72 -36.64 25.42
C ALA A 9 -14.81 -35.46 24.43
N PRO A 10 -15.17 -34.25 24.88
CA PRO A 10 -15.15 -33.08 24.02
C PRO A 10 -13.71 -32.84 23.58
N VAL A 11 -13.47 -32.87 22.27
CA VAL A 11 -12.22 -32.43 21.67
C VAL A 11 -12.03 -30.98 22.06
N GLN A 12 -11.20 -30.73 23.08
CA GLN A 12 -10.75 -29.40 23.44
C GLN A 12 -10.07 -28.81 22.20
N GLN A 13 -10.79 -27.94 21.50
CA GLN A 13 -10.20 -27.07 20.49
C GLN A 13 -9.12 -26.26 21.21
N LEU A 14 -7.86 -26.63 20.99
CA LEU A 14 -6.71 -25.83 21.40
C LEU A 14 -6.97 -24.39 20.95
N PRO A 15 -6.94 -23.40 21.86
CA PRO A 15 -7.13 -22.01 21.48
C PRO A 15 -6.09 -21.71 20.41
N ALA A 16 -6.57 -21.42 19.19
CA ALA A 16 -5.72 -21.03 18.08
C ALA A 16 -4.82 -19.90 18.59
N ARG A 17 -3.52 -20.20 18.77
CA ARG A 17 -2.54 -19.25 19.28
C ARG A 17 -2.67 -17.99 18.43
N SER A 18 -3.29 -16.97 18.99
CA SER A 18 -3.35 -15.62 18.46
C SER A 18 -1.94 -15.08 18.53
N ARG A 19 -1.12 -15.39 17.51
CA ARG A 19 0.17 -14.75 17.31
C ARG A 19 -0.08 -13.24 17.39
N PRO A 20 0.62 -12.49 18.26
CA PRO A 20 0.49 -11.05 18.27
C PRO A 20 0.86 -10.56 16.87
N GLY A 21 -0.16 -10.12 16.12
CA GLY A 21 0.01 -9.65 14.74
C GLY A 21 0.91 -8.44 14.73
N ARG A 22 2.19 -8.64 14.38
CA ARG A 22 3.16 -7.55 14.28
C ARG A 22 2.87 -6.81 12.99
N LEU A 23 2.38 -5.57 13.09
CA LEU A 23 2.25 -4.65 11.96
C LEU A 23 3.62 -4.06 11.55
N TRP A 24 4.60 -4.13 12.45
CA TRP A 24 5.95 -3.62 12.28
C TRP A 24 6.69 -4.10 11.02
N PRO A 25 6.61 -5.38 10.59
CA PRO A 25 7.23 -5.82 9.35
C PRO A 25 6.65 -5.11 8.12
N THR A 26 5.32 -4.89 8.08
CA THR A 26 4.67 -4.18 6.97
C THR A 26 5.06 -2.70 6.95
N VAL A 27 5.09 -2.05 8.12
CA VAL A 27 5.55 -0.66 8.23
C VAL A 27 7.02 -0.55 7.82
N GLY A 28 7.89 -1.42 8.35
CA GLY A 28 9.30 -1.44 8.01
C GLY A 28 9.56 -1.71 6.53
N ALA A 29 8.84 -2.65 5.93
CA ALA A 29 8.90 -2.92 4.50
C ALA A 29 8.45 -1.71 3.66
N CYS A 30 7.34 -1.07 4.04
CA CYS A 30 6.85 0.14 3.40
C CYS A 30 7.92 1.25 3.45
N THR A 31 8.46 1.54 4.64
CA THR A 31 9.51 2.55 4.81
C THR A 31 10.77 2.23 3.99
N LEU A 32 11.27 0.99 4.05
CA LEU A 32 12.47 0.60 3.33
C LEU A 32 12.30 0.70 1.81
N LEU A 33 11.16 0.23 1.28
CA LEU A 33 10.86 0.34 -0.15
C LEU A 33 10.67 1.79 -0.57
N THR A 34 10.03 2.63 0.25
CA THR A 34 9.87 4.06 -0.05
C THR A 34 11.23 4.75 -0.10
N VAL A 35 12.10 4.54 0.90
CA VAL A 35 13.46 5.12 0.90
C VAL A 35 14.26 4.62 -0.31
N GLY A 36 14.22 3.31 -0.59
CA GLY A 36 14.90 2.73 -1.76
C GLY A 36 14.39 3.30 -3.09
N ALA A 37 13.07 3.47 -3.22
CA ALA A 37 12.45 4.09 -4.38
C ALA A 37 12.91 5.54 -4.56
N VAL A 38 12.93 6.34 -3.49
CA VAL A 38 13.41 7.73 -3.53
C VAL A 38 14.87 7.80 -3.96
N LEU A 39 15.75 6.97 -3.38
CA LEU A 39 17.17 6.95 -3.74
C LEU A 39 17.39 6.51 -5.19
N ALA A 40 16.69 5.47 -5.64
CA ALA A 40 16.81 5.00 -7.02
C ALA A 40 16.25 6.03 -8.02
N GLY A 41 15.10 6.63 -7.71
CA GLY A 41 14.48 7.67 -8.52
C GLY A 41 15.36 8.89 -8.64
N THR A 42 15.90 9.40 -7.53
CA THR A 42 16.81 10.56 -7.53
C THR A 42 18.10 10.27 -8.29
N ALA A 43 18.66 9.06 -8.18
CA ALA A 43 19.83 8.65 -8.93
C ALA A 43 19.56 8.62 -10.45
N VAL A 44 18.44 8.03 -10.88
CA VAL A 44 18.05 8.01 -12.30
C VAL A 44 17.77 9.43 -12.81
N SER A 45 17.07 10.26 -12.01
CA SER A 45 16.82 11.66 -12.33
C SER A 45 18.08 12.50 -12.46
N ALA A 46 19.13 12.23 -11.68
CA ALA A 46 20.39 12.95 -11.77
C ALA A 46 21.15 12.70 -13.09
N GLY A 47 20.96 11.52 -13.70
CA GLY A 47 21.54 11.19 -15.00
C GLY A 47 20.77 11.75 -16.20
N ARG A 48 19.54 12.25 -15.99
CA ARG A 48 18.70 12.78 -17.07
C ARG A 48 19.09 14.21 -17.41
N ARG A 49 19.19 14.50 -18.70
CA ARG A 49 19.31 15.88 -19.18
C ARG A 49 17.94 16.55 -19.16
N PRO A 50 17.83 17.82 -18.73
CA PRO A 50 16.59 18.57 -18.89
C PRO A 50 16.22 18.65 -20.37
N ALA A 51 14.94 18.51 -20.69
CA ALA A 51 14.48 18.73 -22.05
C ALA A 51 14.58 20.23 -22.39
N PRO A 52 14.75 20.60 -23.66
CA PRO A 52 14.73 21.99 -24.08
C PRO A 52 13.40 22.65 -23.69
N GLU A 53 13.44 23.85 -23.12
CA GLU A 53 12.24 24.57 -22.64
C GLU A 53 11.20 24.83 -23.76
N ASP A 54 11.63 24.82 -25.03
CA ASP A 54 10.78 25.07 -26.19
C ASP A 54 10.04 23.81 -26.71
N SER A 55 10.28 22.62 -26.14
CA SER A 55 9.62 21.40 -26.62
C SER A 55 8.21 21.24 -26.04
N LEU A 56 7.21 21.67 -26.79
CA LEU A 56 5.77 21.45 -26.51
C LEU A 56 5.33 19.98 -26.59
N VAL A 57 6.19 19.09 -27.08
CA VAL A 57 5.87 17.67 -27.28
C VAL A 57 6.47 16.85 -26.13
N PRO A 58 5.65 16.09 -25.38
CA PRO A 58 6.15 15.15 -24.38
C PRO A 58 7.12 14.15 -25.01
N GLY A 59 8.30 13.99 -24.40
CA GLY A 59 9.28 12.99 -24.84
C GLY A 59 8.81 11.56 -24.53
N PRO A 60 9.38 10.53 -25.18
CA PRO A 60 9.13 9.14 -24.79
C PRO A 60 9.64 8.88 -23.37
N LEU A 61 8.96 7.99 -22.63
CA LEU A 61 9.43 7.56 -21.31
C LEU A 61 10.78 6.82 -21.46
N PRO A 62 11.86 7.28 -20.80
CA PRO A 62 13.15 6.61 -20.89
C PRO A 62 13.06 5.17 -20.39
N ALA A 63 13.76 4.25 -21.07
CA ALA A 63 13.68 2.81 -20.77
C ALA A 63 14.13 2.52 -19.33
N GLU A 64 15.16 3.20 -18.84
CA GLU A 64 15.63 3.08 -17.45
C GLU A 64 14.55 3.47 -16.42
N VAL A 65 13.73 4.48 -16.70
CA VAL A 65 12.63 4.87 -15.82
C VAL A 65 11.54 3.83 -15.85
N LEU A 66 11.17 3.33 -17.04
CA LEU A 66 10.17 2.27 -17.18
C LEU A 66 10.59 1.01 -16.41
N TRP A 67 11.83 0.54 -16.61
CA TRP A 67 12.34 -0.62 -15.91
C TRP A 67 12.39 -0.43 -14.40
N LEU A 68 12.77 0.76 -13.92
CA LEU A 68 12.77 1.09 -12.50
C LEU A 68 11.35 1.05 -11.92
N LEU A 69 10.37 1.65 -12.59
CA LEU A 69 8.96 1.64 -12.16
C LEU A 69 8.41 0.20 -12.09
N LEU A 70 8.71 -0.62 -13.10
CA LEU A 70 8.32 -2.03 -13.13
C LEU A 70 8.99 -2.82 -12.00
N ALA A 71 10.29 -2.62 -11.77
CA ALA A 71 11.03 -3.30 -10.71
C ALA A 71 10.47 -2.96 -9.32
N VAL A 72 10.27 -1.66 -9.02
CA VAL A 72 9.69 -1.21 -7.75
C VAL A 72 8.27 -1.76 -7.58
N THR A 73 7.47 -1.78 -8.65
CA THR A 73 6.11 -2.33 -8.62
C THR A 73 6.11 -3.83 -8.30
N VAL A 74 6.92 -4.62 -9.00
CA VAL A 74 6.99 -6.08 -8.81
C VAL A 74 7.49 -6.40 -7.41
N VAL A 75 8.60 -5.78 -6.98
CA VAL A 75 9.16 -5.97 -5.65
C VAL A 75 8.14 -5.55 -4.59
N GLY A 76 7.52 -4.39 -4.74
CA GLY A 76 6.49 -3.89 -3.84
C GLY A 76 5.32 -4.87 -3.71
N VAL A 77 4.77 -5.37 -4.83
CA VAL A 77 3.64 -6.31 -4.82
C VAL A 77 4.03 -7.61 -4.12
N VAL A 78 5.21 -8.17 -4.42
CA VAL A 78 5.71 -9.38 -3.75
C VAL A 78 5.84 -9.17 -2.25
N VAL A 79 6.48 -8.08 -1.83
CA VAL A 79 6.68 -7.74 -0.42
C VAL A 79 5.35 -7.48 0.28
N ALA A 80 4.41 -6.79 -0.38
CA ALA A 80 3.07 -6.54 0.14
C ALA A 80 2.30 -7.84 0.40
N VAL A 81 2.32 -8.78 -0.56
CA VAL A 81 1.68 -10.10 -0.43
C VAL A 81 2.32 -10.88 0.72
N LEU A 82 3.65 -10.94 0.79
CA LEU A 82 4.36 -11.65 1.86
C LEU A 82 4.09 -11.03 3.23
N ALA A 83 4.31 -9.72 3.39
CA ALA A 83 4.14 -9.02 4.67
C ALA A 83 2.68 -9.09 5.16
N THR A 84 1.71 -8.95 4.25
CA THR A 84 0.28 -9.03 4.60
C THR A 84 -0.12 -10.47 4.92
N GLY A 85 0.37 -11.45 4.17
CA GLY A 85 0.08 -12.87 4.41
C GLY A 85 0.67 -13.41 5.72
N TRP A 86 1.75 -12.80 6.20
CA TRP A 86 2.33 -13.12 7.51
C TRP A 86 1.56 -12.45 8.65
N SER A 87 0.92 -11.31 8.39
CA SER A 87 0.22 -10.49 9.38
C SER A 87 -1.26 -10.83 9.52
N VAL A 88 -1.86 -11.38 8.46
CA VAL A 88 -3.29 -11.71 8.39
C VAL A 88 -3.43 -13.10 7.77
N PRO A 89 -4.25 -13.99 8.34
CA PRO A 89 -4.65 -15.23 7.68
C PRO A 89 -5.66 -14.91 6.57
N LEU A 90 -5.23 -14.13 5.57
CA LEU A 90 -5.96 -13.94 4.33
C LEU A 90 -5.93 -15.27 3.58
N ALA A 91 -7.10 -15.89 3.44
CA ALA A 91 -7.23 -17.02 2.52
C ALA A 91 -7.05 -16.47 1.10
N TRP A 92 -5.83 -16.57 0.55
CA TRP A 92 -5.49 -16.03 -0.79
C TRP A 92 -6.37 -16.56 -1.92
N ARG A 93 -6.93 -17.76 -1.74
CA ARG A 93 -7.89 -18.38 -2.67
C ARG A 93 -9.34 -17.94 -2.45
N SER A 94 -9.63 -17.16 -1.41
CA SER A 94 -10.96 -16.63 -1.15
C SER A 94 -11.26 -15.41 -2.03
N ARG A 95 -12.54 -15.15 -2.28
CA ARG A 95 -12.99 -13.95 -3.01
C ARG A 95 -12.46 -12.65 -2.38
N ALA A 96 -12.33 -12.60 -1.06
CA ALA A 96 -11.81 -11.43 -0.34
C ALA A 96 -10.31 -11.22 -0.59
N GLY A 97 -9.52 -12.30 -0.59
CA GLY A 97 -8.09 -12.24 -0.93
C GLY A 97 -7.85 -11.80 -2.37
N VAL A 98 -8.63 -12.34 -3.31
CA VAL A 98 -8.57 -11.93 -4.73
C VAL A 98 -8.99 -10.47 -4.90
N ALA A 99 -10.07 -10.03 -4.26
CA ALA A 99 -10.51 -8.63 -4.32
C ALA A 99 -9.45 -7.67 -3.76
N TRP A 100 -8.79 -8.03 -2.64
CA TRP A 100 -7.69 -7.25 -2.11
C TRP A 100 -6.51 -7.16 -3.09
N LEU A 101 -6.16 -8.29 -3.72
CA LEU A 101 -5.09 -8.31 -4.72
C LEU A 101 -5.43 -7.45 -5.94
N VAL A 102 -6.68 -7.46 -6.40
CA VAL A 102 -7.15 -6.58 -7.48
C VAL A 102 -6.99 -5.11 -7.09
N VAL A 103 -7.40 -4.72 -5.88
CA VAL A 103 -7.20 -3.34 -5.39
C VAL A 103 -5.72 -2.98 -5.33
N LEU A 104 -4.86 -3.89 -4.85
CA LEU A 104 -3.41 -3.70 -4.80
C LEU A 104 -2.84 -3.45 -6.21
N VAL A 105 -3.19 -4.30 -7.18
CA VAL A 105 -2.69 -4.19 -8.56
C VAL A 105 -3.21 -2.92 -9.23
N LEU A 106 -4.49 -2.57 -9.04
CA LEU A 106 -5.04 -1.33 -9.58
C LEU A 106 -4.36 -0.10 -9.00
N GLY A 107 -4.09 -0.07 -7.69
CA GLY A 107 -3.34 0.99 -7.05
C GLY A 107 -1.90 1.09 -7.58
N ALA A 108 -1.26 -0.06 -7.83
CA ALA A 108 0.07 -0.12 -8.42
C ALA A 108 0.10 0.43 -9.85
N VAL A 109 -0.84 0.00 -10.70
CA VAL A 109 -0.98 0.49 -12.08
C VAL A 109 -1.23 1.99 -12.10
N ALA A 110 -2.13 2.48 -11.24
CA ALA A 110 -2.39 3.91 -11.11
C ALA A 110 -1.12 4.69 -10.73
N GLY A 111 -0.36 4.20 -9.74
CA GLY A 111 0.90 4.81 -9.33
C GLY A 111 1.98 4.78 -10.42
N VAL A 112 2.06 3.71 -11.22
CA VAL A 112 2.98 3.65 -12.36
C VAL A 112 2.59 4.66 -13.44
N ILE A 113 1.30 4.78 -13.76
CA ILE A 113 0.81 5.76 -14.75
C ILE A 113 1.12 7.18 -14.29
N ASP A 114 0.88 7.48 -13.01
CA ASP A 114 1.17 8.78 -12.40
C ASP A 114 2.68 9.10 -12.46
N ALA A 115 3.52 8.19 -11.95
CA ALA A 115 4.97 8.38 -11.95
C ALA A 115 5.55 8.49 -13.37
N ALA A 116 5.05 7.70 -14.32
CA ALA A 116 5.44 7.79 -15.72
C ALA A 116 5.00 9.12 -16.33
N GLY A 117 3.77 9.55 -16.07
CA GLY A 117 3.24 10.83 -16.52
C GLY A 117 4.07 12.00 -16.02
N VAL A 118 4.44 12.00 -14.74
CA VAL A 118 5.33 13.02 -14.17
C VAL A 118 6.74 12.92 -14.73
N ALA A 119 7.30 11.72 -14.92
CA ALA A 119 8.63 11.56 -15.50
C ALA A 119 8.72 12.07 -16.95
N ILE A 120 7.68 11.86 -17.74
CA ILE A 120 7.55 12.37 -19.12
C ILE A 120 7.42 13.89 -19.14
N ASN A 121 6.61 14.45 -18.22
CA ASN A 121 6.28 15.87 -18.19
C ASN A 121 7.15 16.69 -17.24
N ALA A 122 8.16 16.10 -16.58
CA ALA A 122 9.03 16.81 -15.65
C ALA A 122 9.62 18.12 -16.20
N PRO A 123 9.96 18.26 -17.50
CA PRO A 123 10.41 19.52 -18.07
C PRO A 123 9.31 20.61 -18.20
N LEU A 124 8.04 20.21 -18.21
CA LEU A 124 6.87 21.06 -18.47
C LEU A 124 6.04 21.32 -17.21
N ALA A 125 6.20 20.50 -16.17
CA ALA A 125 5.34 20.47 -15.01
C ALA A 125 5.85 21.40 -13.89
N SER A 126 5.38 22.65 -13.90
CA SER A 126 5.56 23.64 -12.83
C SER A 126 4.22 23.99 -12.14
N GLY A 127 3.28 23.05 -12.11
CA GLY A 127 2.01 23.19 -11.39
C GLY A 127 2.13 22.77 -9.93
N PRO A 128 1.49 23.47 -8.97
CA PRO A 128 1.49 23.05 -7.58
C PRO A 128 0.77 21.70 -7.44
N PRO A 129 1.29 20.78 -6.60
CA PRO A 129 0.65 19.50 -6.36
C PRO A 129 -0.70 19.73 -5.70
N ILE A 130 -1.78 19.24 -6.31
CA ILE A 130 -3.12 19.31 -5.73
C ILE A 130 -3.25 18.16 -4.73
N PRO A 131 -3.35 18.43 -3.41
CA PRO A 131 -3.20 17.38 -2.40
C PRO A 131 -4.25 16.28 -2.49
N VAL A 132 -5.51 16.67 -2.74
CA VAL A 132 -6.66 15.75 -2.76
C VAL A 132 -6.52 14.69 -3.86
N PHE A 133 -5.98 15.04 -5.02
CA PHE A 133 -5.77 14.06 -6.10
C PHE A 133 -4.68 13.04 -5.74
N HIS A 134 -3.61 13.47 -5.07
CA HIS A 134 -2.53 12.57 -4.68
C HIS A 134 -2.94 11.60 -3.57
N TRP A 135 -3.87 12.02 -2.72
CA TRP A 135 -4.48 11.14 -1.72
C TRP A 135 -5.23 9.97 -2.37
N LEU A 136 -5.74 10.11 -3.60
CA LEU A 136 -6.40 9.01 -4.32
C LEU A 136 -5.46 7.81 -4.55
N PHE A 137 -4.13 8.03 -4.61
CA PHE A 137 -3.18 6.95 -4.85
C PHE A 137 -2.78 6.19 -3.58
N THR A 138 -2.97 6.77 -2.40
CA THR A 138 -2.58 6.14 -1.12
C THR A 138 -3.76 5.84 -0.22
N PHE A 139 -4.65 6.83 -0.01
CA PHE A 139 -5.83 6.70 0.85
C PHE A 139 -6.83 5.69 0.29
N LEU A 140 -7.28 5.86 -0.96
CA LEU A 140 -8.34 5.02 -1.52
C LEU A 140 -7.93 3.54 -1.62
N PRO A 141 -6.75 3.17 -2.17
CA PRO A 141 -6.31 1.78 -2.17
C PRO A 141 -6.24 1.19 -0.76
N ALA A 142 -5.81 1.96 0.24
CA ALA A 142 -5.75 1.51 1.63
C ALA A 142 -7.13 1.27 2.24
N VAL A 143 -8.07 2.19 2.06
CA VAL A 143 -9.46 2.02 2.54
C VAL A 143 -10.13 0.85 1.83
N PHE A 144 -10.04 0.77 0.50
CA PHE A 144 -10.63 -0.33 -0.25
C PHE A 144 -9.99 -1.66 0.13
N GLY A 145 -8.66 -1.71 0.25
CA GLY A 145 -7.91 -2.89 0.69
C GLY A 145 -8.42 -3.40 2.04
N ALA A 146 -8.57 -2.52 3.02
CA ALA A 146 -9.16 -2.87 4.32
C ALA A 146 -10.58 -3.44 4.19
N VAL A 147 -11.46 -2.76 3.44
CA VAL A 147 -12.88 -3.15 3.28
C VAL A 147 -13.01 -4.50 2.58
N VAL A 148 -12.32 -4.70 1.45
CA VAL A 148 -12.46 -5.92 0.64
C VAL A 148 -11.76 -7.12 1.26
N SER A 149 -10.75 -6.91 2.11
CA SER A 149 -10.07 -8.00 2.84
C SER A 149 -11.02 -8.79 3.74
N ARG A 150 -12.12 -8.16 4.18
CA ARG A 150 -13.10 -8.72 5.15
C ARG A 150 -12.42 -9.33 6.38
N ALA A 151 -11.28 -8.78 6.79
CA ALA A 151 -10.54 -9.33 7.91
C ALA A 151 -11.38 -9.22 9.21
N PRO A 152 -11.48 -10.31 10.00
CA PRO A 152 -12.40 -10.38 11.14
C PRO A 152 -11.98 -9.45 12.29
N SER A 153 -10.71 -9.05 12.36
CA SER A 153 -10.19 -8.13 13.37
C SER A 153 -9.82 -6.78 12.76
N GLY A 154 -9.98 -5.70 13.54
CA GLY A 154 -9.51 -4.36 13.15
C GLY A 154 -8.02 -4.35 12.83
N ARG A 155 -7.21 -5.12 13.56
CA ARG A 155 -5.77 -5.31 13.25
C ARG A 155 -5.55 -5.93 11.86
N GLY A 156 -6.36 -6.91 11.47
CA GLY A 156 -6.27 -7.51 10.14
C GLY A 156 -6.64 -6.53 9.03
N ARG A 157 -7.65 -5.68 9.25
CA ARG A 157 -8.03 -4.62 8.30
C ARG A 157 -6.95 -3.54 8.19
N CYS A 158 -6.36 -3.15 9.32
CA CYS A 158 -5.21 -2.24 9.38
C CYS A 158 -4.00 -2.83 8.62
N ALA A 159 -3.68 -4.11 8.82
CA ALA A 159 -2.63 -4.79 8.07
C ALA A 159 -2.92 -4.85 6.57
N ALA A 160 -4.17 -5.07 6.15
CA ALA A 160 -4.57 -5.05 4.75
C ALA A 160 -4.44 -3.65 4.11
N ALA A 161 -4.77 -2.58 4.85
CA ALA A 161 -4.56 -1.20 4.43
C ALA A 161 -3.06 -0.84 4.33
N LEU A 162 -2.26 -1.23 5.32
CA LEU A 162 -0.81 -1.03 5.28
C LEU A 162 -0.16 -1.82 4.14
N GLY A 163 -0.67 -3.03 3.87
CA GLY A 163 -0.23 -3.88 2.78
C GLY A 163 -0.38 -3.22 1.40
N THR A 164 -1.44 -2.46 1.16
CA THR A 164 -1.55 -1.67 -0.08
C THR A 164 -0.56 -0.50 -0.10
N GLY A 165 -0.30 0.11 1.06
CA GLY A 165 0.69 1.17 1.22
C GLY A 165 2.12 0.75 0.86
N VAL A 166 2.47 -0.52 1.07
CA VAL A 166 3.78 -1.10 0.70
C VAL A 166 4.08 -0.95 -0.80
N VAL A 167 3.05 -0.81 -1.64
CA VAL A 167 3.21 -0.61 -3.10
C VAL A 167 2.99 0.85 -3.47
N THR A 168 1.90 1.44 -2.98
CA THR A 168 1.49 2.77 -3.44
C THR A 168 2.38 3.88 -2.91
N LEU A 169 2.91 3.76 -1.69
CA LEU A 169 3.76 4.80 -1.11
C LEU A 169 5.14 4.89 -1.79
N PRO A 170 5.86 3.78 -2.08
CA PRO A 170 7.08 3.85 -2.87
C PRO A 170 6.87 4.43 -4.27
N LEU A 171 5.76 4.07 -4.95
CA LEU A 171 5.45 4.61 -6.28
C LEU A 171 5.14 6.12 -6.23
N LEU A 172 4.37 6.58 -5.25
CA LEU A 172 4.12 8.01 -5.05
C LEU A 172 5.41 8.78 -4.76
N ALA A 173 6.28 8.23 -3.89
CA ALA A 173 7.56 8.86 -3.60
C ALA A 173 8.49 8.90 -4.82
N MET A 174 8.42 7.84 -5.64
CA MET A 174 9.12 7.77 -6.93
C MET A 174 8.62 8.84 -7.89
N THR A 175 7.32 9.12 -7.96
CA THR A 175 6.75 10.23 -8.77
C THR A 175 7.52 11.53 -8.53
N TRP A 176 7.69 11.92 -7.26
CA TRP A 176 8.41 13.13 -6.87
C TRP A 176 9.92 13.04 -7.10
N ALA A 177 10.51 11.86 -6.84
CA ALA A 177 11.92 11.65 -7.11
C ALA A 177 12.24 11.78 -8.61
N LEU A 178 11.27 11.46 -9.48
CA LEU A 178 11.34 11.58 -10.93
C LEU A 178 10.96 12.98 -11.46
N SER A 179 10.34 13.84 -10.66
CA SER A 179 9.96 15.19 -11.09
C SER A 179 11.10 16.21 -11.01
N GLY A 180 12.05 16.00 -10.10
CA GLY A 180 13.05 17.02 -9.75
C GLY A 180 14.18 17.19 -10.76
N VAL A 181 14.35 18.43 -11.23
CA VAL A 181 15.56 18.95 -11.88
C VAL A 181 16.34 19.77 -10.86
N GLY A 182 17.59 19.39 -10.55
CA GLY A 182 18.40 20.12 -9.55
C GLY A 182 19.41 19.26 -8.80
N PRO A 183 20.19 19.84 -7.87
CA PRO A 183 21.12 19.08 -7.03
C PRO A 183 20.38 18.05 -6.15
N ALA A 184 21.06 16.96 -5.80
CA ALA A 184 20.47 15.84 -5.07
C ALA A 184 19.88 16.17 -3.67
N PRO A 185 20.53 16.98 -2.79
CA PRO A 185 20.00 17.22 -1.45
C PRO A 185 18.67 17.97 -1.42
N ASP A 186 18.52 19.01 -2.25
CA ASP A 186 17.28 19.78 -2.33
C ASP A 186 16.12 18.91 -2.82
N ARG A 187 16.38 18.04 -3.80
CA ARG A 187 15.39 17.06 -4.29
C ARG A 187 14.95 16.08 -3.22
N LEU A 188 15.86 15.59 -2.38
CA LEU A 188 15.48 14.69 -1.29
C LEU A 188 14.56 15.41 -0.28
N ALA A 189 14.85 16.68 0.03
CA ALA A 189 14.01 17.47 0.90
C ALA A 189 12.60 17.66 0.30
N ASP A 190 12.50 18.00 -0.99
CA ASP A 190 11.23 18.16 -1.70
C ASP A 190 10.42 16.86 -1.73
N VAL A 191 11.08 15.75 -2.04
CA VAL A 191 10.43 14.43 -2.05
C VAL A 191 9.87 14.07 -0.69
N VAL A 192 10.61 14.33 0.40
CA VAL A 192 10.12 14.11 1.76
C VAL A 192 8.93 15.04 2.07
N TRP A 193 9.06 16.33 1.76
CA TRP A 193 8.03 17.34 1.99
C TRP A 193 6.73 17.06 1.24
N LEU A 194 6.79 16.41 0.08
CA LEU A 194 5.60 16.01 -0.69
C LEU A 194 5.07 14.64 -0.26
N THR A 195 5.95 13.65 -0.08
CA THR A 195 5.56 12.27 0.22
C THR A 195 4.90 12.14 1.60
N VAL A 196 5.35 12.91 2.60
CA VAL A 196 4.78 12.83 3.95
C VAL A 196 3.31 13.27 3.98
N PRO A 197 2.93 14.50 3.60
CA PRO A 197 1.54 14.94 3.66
C PRO A 197 0.66 14.31 2.57
N LEU A 198 1.21 13.95 1.40
CA LEU A 198 0.42 13.40 0.29
C LEU A 198 0.31 11.88 0.30
N GLY A 199 1.21 11.19 1.01
CA GLY A 199 1.26 9.73 1.03
C GLY A 199 1.18 9.13 2.42
N VAL A 200 2.10 9.52 3.31
CA VAL A 200 2.22 8.90 4.65
C VAL A 200 1.01 9.24 5.52
N VAL A 201 0.62 10.52 5.57
CA VAL A 201 -0.54 10.98 6.35
C VAL A 201 -1.84 10.30 5.89
N PRO A 202 -2.25 10.36 4.60
CA PRO A 202 -3.45 9.66 4.14
C PRO A 202 -3.42 8.16 4.39
N LEU A 203 -2.28 7.50 4.17
CA LEU A 203 -2.13 6.07 4.47
C LEU A 203 -2.34 5.77 5.96
N ALA A 204 -1.76 6.59 6.85
CA ALA A 204 -1.93 6.45 8.29
C ALA A 204 -3.41 6.64 8.70
N ILE A 205 -4.09 7.65 8.15
CA ILE A 205 -5.52 7.88 8.39
C ILE A 205 -6.34 6.65 7.94
N ALA A 206 -6.09 6.14 6.73
CA ALA A 206 -6.78 4.96 6.21
C ALA A 206 -6.55 3.72 7.10
N ALA A 207 -5.31 3.49 7.55
CA ALA A 207 -4.96 2.38 8.42
C ALA A 207 -5.61 2.48 9.81
N LEU A 208 -5.72 3.70 10.37
CA LEU A 208 -6.40 3.97 11.62
C LEU A 208 -7.91 3.78 11.49
N MET A 209 -8.52 4.30 10.42
CA MET A 209 -9.94 4.07 10.11
C MET A 209 -10.23 2.58 9.99
N ALA A 210 -9.42 1.84 9.23
CA ALA A 210 -9.53 0.39 9.08
C ALA A 210 -9.44 -0.35 10.43
N GLY A 211 -8.54 0.09 11.31
CA GLY A 211 -8.40 -0.44 12.66
C GLY A 211 -9.62 -0.18 13.57
N GLY A 212 -10.26 0.98 13.42
CA GLY A 212 -11.43 1.41 14.18
C GLY A 212 -12.75 0.78 13.75
N MET A 213 -12.81 0.16 12.56
CA MET A 213 -13.98 -0.62 12.13
C MET A 213 -14.05 -1.93 12.96
N GLY A 214 -14.63 -1.87 14.15
CA GLY A 214 -14.80 -3.03 15.04
C GLY A 214 -15.68 -4.13 14.42
N PRO A 215 -15.73 -5.33 15.04
CA PRO A 215 -16.85 -6.23 14.79
C PRO A 215 -18.10 -5.46 15.21
N GLY A 216 -19.03 -5.24 14.28
CA GLY A 216 -20.30 -4.61 14.62
C GLY A 216 -20.85 -5.31 15.85
N LYS A 217 -21.28 -4.56 16.87
CA LYS A 217 -21.94 -5.15 18.04
C LYS A 217 -22.96 -6.12 17.50
N SER A 218 -22.78 -7.43 17.76
CA SER A 218 -23.83 -8.39 17.47
C SER A 218 -25.09 -7.83 18.13
N PRO A 219 -26.22 -7.71 17.43
CA PRO A 219 -27.45 -7.23 18.03
C PRO A 219 -27.63 -8.04 19.31
N GLU A 220 -27.59 -7.32 20.43
CA GLU A 220 -27.72 -7.87 21.76
C GLU A 220 -29.00 -8.70 21.72
N ALA A 221 -28.85 -10.02 21.87
CA ALA A 221 -29.95 -10.94 21.68
C ALA A 221 -31.07 -10.50 22.61
N GLU A 222 -32.16 -9.97 22.03
CA GLU A 222 -33.32 -9.53 22.79
C GLU A 222 -33.75 -10.74 23.64
N PRO A 223 -33.72 -10.63 24.99
CA PRO A 223 -34.04 -11.75 25.85
C PRO A 223 -35.45 -12.22 25.52
N PRO A 224 -35.69 -13.54 25.48
CA PRO A 224 -37.02 -14.07 25.17
C PRO A 224 -38.03 -13.48 26.14
N LYS A 225 -39.06 -12.82 25.59
CA LYS A 225 -40.20 -12.34 26.38
C LYS A 225 -40.89 -13.57 26.97
N ALA A 226 -40.99 -13.60 28.29
CA ALA A 226 -41.68 -14.62 29.07
C ALA A 226 -43.20 -14.51 28.90
#